data_AF-A0A6V7JH60-F1
#
_entry.id   AF-A0A6V7JH60-F1
#
_cell.length_a   1.000
_cell.length_b   1.000
_cell.length_c   1.000
_cell.angle_alpha   90.00
_cell.angle_beta   90.00
_cell.angle_gamma   90.00
#
_symmetry.space_group_name_H-M   'P 1'
#
loop_
_entity.id
_entity.type
_entity.pdbx_description
1 polymer ?
#
loop_
_entity_poly.entity_id
_entity_poly.type
_entity_poly.pdbx_seq_one_letter_code
_entity_poly.pdbx_strand_id
1 'polypeptide(L)'
;HNEDPEAYLNTYIAPPGPEGPVHYSQWTGFFSRQKLKKIYNYLRDFNENQKTNPWIALHVHGFADSPVSFGLKEHSFYTDGDNNVTIVFNKKDEHLVHKSLSSNNKPRNSQ
;
A
#
# COMPACT_ATOMS: atom_id res chain seq x y z
N HIS A 1 24.01 -2.13 22.62
CA HIS A 1 23.20 -1.29 21.72
C HIS A 1 21.93 -1.02 22.52
N ASN A 2 21.79 0.19 23.06
CA ASN A 2 20.64 0.57 23.90
C ASN A 2 19.46 0.82 22.98
N GLU A 3 18.41 0.00 23.08
CA GLU A 3 17.11 0.34 22.55
C GLU A 3 16.39 1.19 23.60
N ASP A 4 16.09 2.45 23.23
CA ASP A 4 15.35 3.39 24.08
C ASP A 4 13.91 2.86 24.29
N PRO A 5 13.47 2.59 25.53
CA PRO A 5 12.12 2.09 25.81
C PRO A 5 11.01 3.07 25.40
N GLU A 6 11.31 4.35 25.21
CA GLU A 6 10.34 5.34 24.71
C GLU A 6 10.12 5.24 23.19
N ALA A 7 11.00 4.55 22.45
CA ALA A 7 10.86 4.35 21.00
C ALA A 7 9.68 3.43 20.62
N TYR A 8 9.04 2.79 21.60
CA TYR A 8 7.89 1.91 21.40
C TYR A 8 6.54 2.64 21.50
N LEU A 9 6.51 3.92 21.92
CA LEU A 9 5.27 4.67 22.05
C LEU A 9 4.86 5.25 20.69
N ASN A 10 3.77 4.71 20.13
CA ASN A 10 3.20 5.26 18.91
C ASN A 10 2.51 6.61 19.20
N THR A 11 3.00 7.69 18.57
CA THR A 11 2.41 9.03 18.67
C THR A 11 1.25 9.25 17.69
N TYR A 12 0.94 8.25 16.86
CA TYR A 12 -0.15 8.33 15.88
C TYR A 12 -1.52 8.38 16.57
N ILE A 13 -2.27 9.44 16.28
CA ILE A 13 -3.66 9.59 16.70
C ILE A 13 -4.54 9.06 15.55
N ALA A 14 -5.22 7.94 15.80
CA ALA A 14 -6.11 7.35 14.82
C ALA A 14 -7.33 8.27 14.58
N PRO A 15 -7.79 8.42 13.32
CA PRO A 15 -9.07 9.06 13.06
C PRO A 15 -10.21 8.23 13.70
N PRO A 16 -11.33 8.86 14.06
CA PRO A 16 -12.49 8.15 14.60
C PRO A 16 -12.96 7.07 13.62
N GLY A 17 -13.17 5.85 14.12
CA GLY A 17 -13.49 4.69 13.29
C GLY A 17 -14.01 3.52 14.10
N PRO A 18 -14.41 2.42 13.43
CA PRO A 18 -14.92 1.24 14.11
C PRO A 18 -13.81 0.59 14.96
N GLU A 19 -14.13 0.34 16.22
CA GLU A 19 -13.27 -0.40 17.14
C GLU A 19 -13.47 -1.91 16.96
N GLY A 20 -12.38 -2.67 16.92
CA GLY A 20 -12.45 -4.12 16.77
C GLY A 20 -11.10 -4.78 16.55
N PRO A 21 -11.05 -6.12 16.58
CA PRO A 21 -9.83 -6.86 16.31
C PRO A 21 -9.36 -6.62 14.87
N VAL A 22 -8.08 -6.28 14.72
CA VAL A 22 -7.42 -6.11 13.42
C VAL A 22 -6.55 -7.31 13.13
N HIS A 23 -6.70 -7.89 11.94
CA HIS A 23 -5.78 -8.90 11.43
C HIS A 23 -4.84 -8.26 10.42
N TYR A 24 -3.55 -8.29 10.71
CA TYR A 24 -2.49 -7.76 9.84
C TYR A 24 -1.57 -8.91 9.40
N SER A 25 -1.29 -8.98 8.10
CA SER A 25 -0.35 -9.93 7.51
C SER A 25 0.54 -9.19 6.52
N GLN A 26 1.85 -9.43 6.62
CA GLN A 26 2.86 -8.84 5.75
C GLN A 26 3.65 -9.94 5.06
N TRP A 27 3.83 -9.80 3.75
CA TRP A 27 4.67 -10.68 2.97
C TRP A 27 5.68 -9.85 2.20
N THR A 28 6.94 -10.28 2.24
CA THR A 28 8.05 -9.65 1.53
C THR A 28 8.64 -10.64 0.53
N GLY A 29 9.20 -10.10 -0.56
CA GLY A 29 9.83 -10.89 -1.60
C GLY A 29 9.39 -10.50 -3.00
N PHE A 30 9.73 -11.35 -3.97
CA PHE A 30 9.45 -11.06 -5.38
C PHE A 30 8.07 -11.58 -5.80
N PHE A 31 7.13 -10.68 -6.02
CA PHE A 31 5.78 -10.99 -6.47
C PHE A 31 5.59 -10.60 -7.93
N SER A 32 5.28 -11.58 -8.77
CA SER A 32 4.87 -11.28 -10.14
C SER A 32 3.47 -10.65 -10.17
N ARG A 33 3.20 -9.86 -11.22
CA ARG A 33 1.86 -9.28 -11.46
C ARG A 33 0.75 -10.33 -11.46
N GLN A 34 1.02 -11.52 -11.98
CA GLN A 34 0.05 -12.62 -11.99
C GLN A 34 -0.27 -13.10 -10.57
N LYS A 35 0.74 -13.20 -9.70
CA LYS A 35 0.56 -13.58 -8.30
C LYS A 35 -0.24 -12.52 -7.55
N LEU A 36 0.07 -11.24 -7.76
CA LEU A 36 -0.71 -10.13 -7.19
C LEU A 36 -2.16 -10.14 -7.67
N LYS A 37 -2.43 -10.42 -8.96
CA LYS A 37 -3.79 -10.54 -9.49
C LYS A 37 -4.58 -11.67 -8.82
N LYS A 38 -3.93 -12.81 -8.54
CA LYS A 38 -4.55 -13.91 -7.81
C LYS A 38 -4.91 -13.51 -6.37
N ILE A 39 -4.01 -12.83 -5.68
CA ILE A 39 -4.25 -12.31 -4.31
C ILE A 39 -5.42 -11.31 -4.33
N TYR A 40 -5.41 -10.36 -5.27
CA TYR A 40 -6.49 -9.39 -5.42
C TYR A 40 -7.85 -10.06 -5.61
N ASN A 41 -7.96 -11.00 -6.56
CA ASN A 41 -9.23 -11.70 -6.81
C ASN A 41 -9.69 -12.46 -5.57
N TYR A 42 -8.77 -13.17 -4.91
CA TYR A 42 -9.09 -13.90 -3.69
C TYR A 42 -9.62 -12.98 -2.58
N LEU A 43 -8.99 -11.83 -2.34
CA LEU A 43 -9.41 -10.89 -1.31
C LEU A 43 -10.76 -10.24 -1.63
N ARG A 44 -11.01 -9.92 -2.91
CA ARG A 44 -12.31 -9.43 -3.35
C ARG A 44 -13.41 -10.46 -3.08
N ASP A 45 -13.23 -11.68 -3.57
CA ASP A 45 -14.22 -12.76 -3.41
C ASP A 45 -14.41 -13.10 -1.91
N PHE A 46 -13.34 -13.07 -1.12
CA PHE A 46 -13.40 -13.26 0.33
C PHE A 46 -14.20 -12.16 1.03
N ASN A 47 -14.00 -10.89 0.68
CA ASN A 47 -14.72 -9.75 1.24
C ASN A 47 -16.22 -9.80 0.93
N GLU A 48 -16.60 -10.20 -0.29
CA GLU A 48 -18.01 -10.39 -0.67
C GLU A 48 -18.71 -11.46 0.17
N ASN A 49 -17.99 -12.53 0.53
CA ASN A 49 -18.53 -13.63 1.32
C ASN A 49 -18.49 -13.37 2.84
N GLN A 50 -17.80 -12.32 3.30
CA GLN A 50 -17.62 -12.05 4.72
C GLN A 50 -18.75 -11.17 5.30
N LYS A 51 -19.45 -11.69 6.33
CA LYS A 51 -20.55 -10.97 6.97
C LYS A 51 -20.11 -9.99 8.05
N THR A 52 -18.96 -10.23 8.69
CA THR A 52 -18.56 -9.57 9.94
C THR A 52 -17.70 -8.31 9.74
N ASN A 53 -16.74 -8.34 8.81
CA ASN A 53 -15.78 -7.24 8.69
C ASN A 53 -16.30 -6.19 7.71
N PRO A 54 -16.20 -4.88 8.02
CA PRO A 54 -16.74 -3.83 7.17
C PRO A 54 -15.91 -3.63 5.88
N TRP A 55 -14.62 -3.93 5.91
CA TRP A 55 -13.70 -3.74 4.78
C TRP A 55 -12.42 -4.58 4.94
N ILE A 56 -11.69 -4.74 3.84
CA ILE A 56 -10.36 -5.34 3.79
C ILE A 56 -9.44 -4.42 2.98
N ALA A 57 -8.15 -4.32 3.35
CA ALA A 57 -7.17 -3.54 2.62
C ALA A 57 -6.02 -4.43 2.09
N LEU A 58 -5.61 -4.17 0.86
CA LEU A 58 -4.40 -4.73 0.24
C LEU A 58 -3.43 -3.57 -0.04
N HIS A 59 -2.28 -3.57 0.63
CA HIS A 59 -1.19 -2.65 0.34
C HIS A 59 -0.07 -3.38 -0.40
N VAL A 60 0.36 -2.82 -1.53
CA VAL A 60 1.47 -3.32 -2.33
C VAL A 60 2.53 -2.23 -2.39
N HIS A 61 3.69 -2.52 -1.81
CA HIS A 61 4.89 -1.68 -1.88
C HIS A 61 5.77 -2.20 -3.01
N GLY A 62 6.08 -1.34 -3.97
CA GLY A 62 7.06 -1.61 -5.02
C GLY A 62 8.50 -1.59 -4.48
N PHE A 63 9.46 -1.93 -5.34
CA PHE A 63 10.87 -1.79 -4.99
C PHE A 63 11.34 -0.35 -5.24
N ALA A 64 12.12 0.21 -4.31
CA ALA A 64 12.70 1.55 -4.43
C ALA A 64 13.67 1.67 -5.62
N ASP A 65 14.32 0.58 -6.01
CA ASP A 65 15.23 0.47 -7.16
C ASP A 65 14.55 0.07 -8.48
N SER A 66 13.20 0.10 -8.55
CA SER A 66 12.48 -0.22 -9.79
C SER A 66 12.66 0.90 -10.84
N PRO A 67 13.23 0.63 -12.03
CA PRO A 67 13.49 1.64 -13.07
C PRO A 67 12.23 2.08 -13.84
N VAL A 68 11.09 1.39 -13.66
CA VAL A 68 9.80 1.75 -14.27
C VAL A 68 8.69 1.75 -13.21
N SER A 69 7.87 2.82 -13.16
CA SER A 69 6.68 2.92 -12.29
C SER A 69 5.41 2.42 -13.01
N PHE A 70 4.31 2.30 -12.25
CA PHE A 70 2.99 1.99 -12.77
C PHE A 70 2.67 2.81 -14.03
N GLY A 71 2.55 2.14 -15.18
CA GLY A 71 2.11 2.76 -16.43
C GLY A 71 3.21 3.13 -17.43
N LEU A 72 4.39 2.49 -17.39
CA LEU A 72 5.46 2.66 -18.40
C LEU A 72 6.06 4.08 -18.45
N LYS A 73 5.98 4.85 -17.36
CA LYS A 73 6.74 6.09 -17.23
C LYS A 73 8.13 5.80 -16.70
N GLU A 74 9.14 6.21 -17.45
CA GLU A 74 10.54 6.22 -17.01
C GLU A 74 10.66 6.97 -15.69
N HIS A 75 11.30 6.33 -14.72
CA HIS A 75 11.73 7.00 -13.52
C HIS A 75 12.87 7.94 -13.83
N SER A 76 12.81 9.15 -13.29
CA SER A 76 13.97 10.02 -13.26
C SER A 76 14.95 9.41 -12.24
N PHE A 77 16.09 8.93 -12.72
CA PHE A 77 17.20 8.23 -12.03
C PHE A 77 17.67 8.78 -10.66
N TYR A 78 17.13 9.90 -10.18
CA TYR A 78 17.67 10.71 -9.08
C TYR A 78 16.76 10.86 -7.86
N THR A 79 15.55 10.28 -7.84
CA THR A 79 14.65 10.42 -6.68
C THR A 79 14.00 9.09 -6.34
N ASP A 80 14.08 8.72 -5.06
CA ASP A 80 13.53 7.52 -4.42
C ASP A 80 12.16 7.14 -5.00
N GLY A 81 12.10 5.99 -5.68
CA GLY A 81 11.01 5.58 -6.56
C GLY A 81 9.95 4.74 -5.86
N ASP A 82 9.50 5.16 -4.68
CA ASP A 82 8.47 4.46 -3.92
C ASP A 82 7.14 4.44 -4.70
N ASN A 83 6.77 3.24 -5.16
CA ASN A 83 5.59 2.94 -5.97
C ASN A 83 4.62 2.10 -5.15
N ASN A 84 3.72 2.75 -4.41
CA ASN A 84 2.84 2.02 -3.49
C ASN A 84 1.39 2.16 -3.90
N VAL A 85 0.64 1.07 -3.78
CA VAL A 85 -0.79 1.03 -4.09
C VAL A 85 -1.52 0.40 -2.92
N THR A 86 -2.51 1.11 -2.42
CA THR A 86 -3.46 0.60 -1.42
C THR A 86 -4.82 0.43 -2.09
N ILE A 87 -5.40 -0.75 -1.96
CA ILE A 87 -6.74 -1.07 -2.43
C ILE A 87 -7.59 -1.39 -1.20
N VAL A 88 -8.70 -0.70 -1.02
CA VAL A 88 -9.68 -0.97 0.04
C VAL A 88 -10.93 -1.55 -0.60
N PHE A 89 -11.33 -2.74 -0.17
CA PHE A 89 -12.53 -3.44 -0.61
C PHE A 89 -13.68 -3.17 0.37
N ASN A 90 -14.83 -2.75 -0.14
CA ASN A 90 -16.08 -2.60 0.61
C ASN A 90 -17.09 -3.68 0.18
N LYS A 91 -18.10 -3.96 1.00
CA LYS A 91 -19.13 -5.00 0.78
C LYS A 91 -20.03 -4.80 -0.44
N LYS A 92 -19.99 -3.63 -1.10
CA LYS A 92 -20.86 -3.29 -2.23
C LYS A 92 -20.19 -3.45 -3.60
N ASP A 93 -19.09 -4.21 -3.69
CA ASP A 93 -18.20 -4.27 -4.86
C ASP A 93 -17.56 -2.89 -5.24
N GLU A 94 -17.77 -1.89 -4.38
CA GLU A 94 -17.07 -0.62 -4.43
C GLU A 94 -15.66 -0.81 -3.86
N HIS A 95 -14.65 -0.45 -4.65
CA HIS A 95 -13.25 -0.49 -4.24
C HIS A 95 -12.61 0.89 -4.35
N LEU A 96 -11.91 1.30 -3.30
CA LEU A 96 -11.13 2.54 -3.30
C LEU A 96 -9.67 2.18 -3.62
N VAL A 97 -9.13 2.77 -4.67
CA VAL A 97 -7.73 2.60 -5.05
C VAL A 97 -6.99 3.89 -4.77
N HIS A 98 -6.09 3.83 -3.80
CA HIS A 98 -5.14 4.89 -3.51
C HIS A 98 -3.78 4.51 -4.10
N LYS A 99 -3.19 5.39 -4.90
CA LYS A 99 -1.84 5.23 -5.42
C LYS A 99 -0.98 6.35 -4.84
N SER A 100 0.07 5.99 -4.13
CA SER A 100 1.09 6.95 -3.71
C SER A 100 2.27 6.84 -4.66
N LEU A 101 2.53 7.91 -5.38
CA LEU A 101 3.70 8.08 -6.24
C LEU A 101 4.61 9.07 -5.53
N SER A 102 5.81 8.63 -5.17
CA SER A 102 6.85 9.54 -4.69
C SER A 102 7.60 10.14 -5.89
N SER A 103 7.88 11.44 -5.80
CA SER A 103 8.63 12.29 -6.73
C SER A 103 8.23 12.28 -8.23
N ASN A 104 7.41 13.27 -8.60
CA ASN A 104 7.41 13.89 -9.94
C ASN A 104 8.03 15.31 -9.87
N ASN A 105 8.94 15.56 -8.91
CA ASN A 105 9.55 16.87 -8.81
C ASN A 105 10.59 17.01 -9.93
N LYS A 106 10.19 17.70 -11.00
CA LYS A 106 11.17 18.30 -11.92
C LYS A 106 12.17 19.11 -11.08
N PRO A 107 13.49 18.97 -11.28
CA PRO A 107 14.42 19.92 -10.71
C PRO A 107 13.99 21.32 -11.15
N ARG A 108 13.82 22.22 -10.19
CA ARG A 108 13.30 23.57 -10.41
C ARG A 108 14.41 24.48 -10.95
N ASN A 109 15.13 24.06 -11.99
CA ASN A 109 16.24 24.82 -12.55
C ASN A 109 16.04 24.96 -14.07
N SER A 110 15.39 26.05 -14.47
CA SER A 110 15.44 26.61 -15.82
C SER A 110 15.19 28.12 -15.71
N GLN A 111 16.19 28.84 -15.22
CA GLN A 111 16.52 30.20 -15.65
C GLN A 111 18.02 30.25 -15.90
#